data_AF-A0A3C0A5G4-F1
#
_entry.id   AF-A0A3C0A5G4-F1
#
_cell.length_a   1.000
_cell.length_b   1.000
_cell.length_c   1.000
_cell.angle_alpha   90.00
_cell.angle_beta   90.00
_cell.angle_gamma   90.00
#
_symmetry.space_group_name_H-M   'P 1'
#
loop_
_entity.id
_entity.type
_entity.pdbx_description
1 polymer ?
#
loop_
_entity_poly.entity_id
_entity_poly.type
_entity_poly.pdbx_seq_one_letter_code
_entity_poly.pdbx_strand_id
1 'polypeptide(L)'
;MKWQVKEWLYESYKAEKDNGLKAYIYKSALWAGFYLKQKNPGYDVRYKGCTIACIYFERRGATVKAFNSAAAYPEISDLDLVEIAMWVNKLRFANVQLN
;
A
#
# COMPACT_ATOMS: atom_id res chain seq x y z
N MET A 1 -6.71 16.14 -2.97
CA MET A 1 -5.24 16.31 -3.09
C MET A 1 -4.64 14.95 -3.36
N LYS A 2 -3.72 14.83 -4.32
CA LYS A 2 -3.20 13.54 -4.80
C LYS A 2 -2.05 13.03 -3.93
N TRP A 3 -1.96 11.72 -3.74
CA TRP A 3 -0.79 11.11 -3.12
C TRP A 3 0.36 11.01 -4.13
N GLN A 4 1.56 11.42 -3.71
CA GLN A 4 2.80 11.11 -4.41
C GLN A 4 3.41 9.86 -3.78
N VAL A 5 3.52 8.79 -4.55
CA VAL A 5 4.06 7.51 -4.07
C VAL A 5 5.36 7.22 -4.81
N LYS A 6 6.40 6.89 -4.05
CA LYS A 6 7.71 6.47 -4.58
C LYS A 6 8.23 5.26 -3.83
N GLU A 7 9.07 4.47 -4.49
CA GLU A 7 9.85 3.45 -3.79
C GLU A 7 10.83 4.13 -2.83
N TRP A 8 10.96 3.58 -1.63
CA TRP A 8 11.81 4.11 -0.57
C TRP A 8 12.85 3.10 -0.11
N LEU A 9 12.46 1.83 0.00
CA LEU A 9 13.34 0.68 0.21
C LEU A 9 12.91 -0.43 -0.77
N TYR A 10 13.72 -1.48 -0.93
CA TYR A 10 13.39 -2.59 -1.83
C TYR A 10 11.98 -3.14 -1.55
N GLU A 11 11.12 -3.10 -2.58
CA GLU A 11 9.71 -3.51 -2.48
C GLU A 11 8.94 -2.80 -1.34
N SER A 12 9.29 -1.56 -1.01
CA SER A 12 8.62 -0.75 0.00
C SER A 12 8.47 0.69 -0.49
N TYR A 13 7.32 1.30 -0.20
CA TYR A 13 6.95 2.60 -0.76
C TYR A 13 6.67 3.63 0.32
N LYS A 14 6.86 4.89 -0.03
CA LYS A 14 6.46 6.04 0.78
C LYS A 14 5.43 6.83 -0.02
N ALA A 15 4.27 7.06 0.58
CA ALA A 15 3.23 7.94 0.07
C ALA A 15 3.25 9.26 0.84
N GLU A 16 3.26 10.39 0.14
CA GLU A 16 3.28 11.73 0.72
C GLU A 16 2.28 12.65 0.00
N LYS A 17 1.52 13.44 0.77
CA LYS A 17 0.67 14.52 0.26
C LYS A 17 1.35 15.88 0.45
N ASP A 18 0.93 16.86 -0.35
CA ASP A 18 1.43 18.24 -0.27
C ASP A 18 1.19 18.91 1.09
N ASN A 19 0.16 18.46 1.82
CA ASN A 19 -0.14 18.93 3.18
C ASN A 19 0.72 18.27 4.27
N GLY A 20 1.73 17.48 3.90
CA GLY A 20 2.70 16.85 4.81
C GLY A 20 2.28 15.49 5.37
N LEU A 21 1.09 14.97 5.03
CA LEU A 21 0.69 13.61 5.42
C LEU A 21 1.60 12.57 4.76
N LYS A 22 2.08 11.61 5.55
CA LYS A 22 3.02 10.57 5.13
C LYS A 22 2.54 9.20 5.58
N ALA A 23 2.39 8.28 4.62
CA ALA A 23 2.14 6.87 4.89
C ALA A 23 3.29 6.03 4.32
N TYR A 24 3.58 4.91 4.98
CA TYR A 24 4.64 3.99 4.62
C TYR A 24 4.03 2.64 4.27
N ILE A 25 4.46 2.06 3.15
CA ILE A 25 3.88 0.86 2.60
C ILE A 25 4.96 -0.21 2.56
N TYR A 26 4.78 -1.27 3.34
CA TYR A 26 5.77 -2.34 3.49
C TYR A 26 5.19 -3.64 2.98
N LYS A 27 6.04 -4.48 2.38
CA LYS A 27 5.67 -5.87 2.07
C LYS A 27 5.25 -6.57 3.35
N SER A 28 4.01 -7.07 3.40
CA SER A 28 3.44 -7.63 4.63
C SER A 28 3.94 -9.05 4.86
N ALA A 29 4.45 -9.32 6.07
CA ALA A 29 4.87 -10.66 6.50
C ALA A 29 3.69 -11.53 7.00
N LEU A 30 2.58 -10.91 7.40
CA LEU A 30 1.43 -11.57 8.03
C LEU A 30 0.67 -12.53 7.10
N TRP A 31 0.94 -12.47 5.80
CA TRP A 31 0.17 -13.18 4.78
C TRP A 31 0.91 -14.38 4.17
N ALA A 32 1.95 -14.90 4.83
CA ALA A 32 2.69 -16.09 4.38
C ALA A 32 1.78 -17.25 3.89
N GLY A 33 0.65 -17.48 4.56
CA GLY A 33 -0.34 -18.50 4.18
C GLY A 33 -1.20 -18.17 2.94
N PHE A 34 -1.48 -16.91 2.67
CA PHE A 34 -2.25 -16.48 1.49
C PHE A 34 -1.34 -16.35 0.25
N TYR A 35 -0.07 -15.97 0.45
CA TYR A 35 0.96 -15.94 -0.59
C TYR A 35 1.26 -17.31 -1.18
N LEU A 36 1.24 -18.37 -0.36
CA LEU A 36 1.42 -19.74 -0.86
C LEU A 36 0.40 -20.12 -1.95
N LYS A 37 -0.78 -19.50 -1.96
CA LYS A 37 -1.83 -19.74 -2.96
C LYS A 37 -1.81 -18.75 -4.13
N GLN A 38 -1.60 -17.45 -3.87
CA GLN A 38 -1.73 -16.42 -4.91
C GLN A 38 -0.41 -15.93 -5.53
N LYS A 39 0.77 -16.31 -5.00
CA LYS A 39 2.13 -15.92 -5.46
C LYS A 39 2.42 -14.41 -5.56
N ASN A 40 1.46 -13.52 -5.29
CA ASN A 40 1.64 -12.07 -5.36
C ASN A 40 1.82 -11.46 -3.97
N PRO A 41 2.82 -10.59 -3.77
CA PRO A 41 3.02 -9.91 -2.49
C PRO A 41 1.90 -8.90 -2.21
N GLY A 42 1.54 -8.79 -0.94
CA GLY A 42 0.60 -7.85 -0.36
C GLY A 42 1.37 -6.91 0.56
N TYR A 43 0.74 -5.79 0.89
CA TYR A 43 1.41 -4.68 1.53
C TYR A 43 0.58 -4.14 2.69
N ASP A 44 1.27 -3.80 3.78
CA ASP A 44 0.70 -3.10 4.91
C ASP A 44 0.91 -1.59 4.72
N VAL A 45 -0.18 -0.83 4.83
CA VAL A 45 -0.14 0.63 4.87
C VAL A 45 -0.05 1.07 6.32
N ARG A 46 1.05 1.75 6.66
CA ARG A 46 1.35 2.25 7.99
C ARG A 46 1.28 3.78 8.03
N TYR A 47 0.64 4.29 9.07
CA TYR A 47 0.51 5.71 9.34
C TYR A 47 0.73 5.96 10.83
N LYS A 48 1.59 6.94 11.17
CA LYS A 48 1.96 7.28 12.57
C LYS A 48 2.37 6.06 13.41
N GLY A 49 3.03 5.07 12.80
CA GLY A 49 3.47 3.83 13.46
C GLY A 49 2.42 2.71 13.54
N CYS A 50 1.17 2.98 13.19
CA CYS A 50 0.08 1.99 13.19
C CYS A 50 -0.19 1.47 11.79
N THR A 51 -0.51 0.17 11.67
CA THR A 51 -1.01 -0.39 10.41
C THR A 51 -2.49 -0.06 10.29
N ILE A 52 -2.88 0.63 9.23
CA ILE A 52 -4.25 1.14 9.03
C ILE A 52 -4.99 0.42 7.91
N ALA A 53 -4.28 -0.19 6.96
CA ALA A 53 -4.87 -0.98 5.91
C ALA A 53 -3.90 -2.03 5.38
N CYS A 54 -4.42 -3.01 4.65
CA CYS A 54 -3.64 -3.86 3.78
C CYS A 54 -4.11 -3.76 2.33
N ILE A 55 -3.16 -3.98 1.42
CA ILE A 55 -3.36 -3.98 -0.03
C ILE A 55 -2.95 -5.35 -0.56
N TYR A 56 -3.82 -5.97 -1.35
CA TYR A 56 -3.50 -7.19 -2.09
C TYR A 56 -3.77 -7.01 -3.57
N PHE A 57 -3.00 -7.72 -4.40
CA PHE A 57 -3.03 -7.55 -5.85
C PHE A 57 -3.43 -8.83 -6.56
N GLU A 58 -4.52 -8.75 -7.33
CA GLU A 58 -5.08 -9.86 -8.08
C GLU A 58 -5.08 -9.54 -9.57
N ARG A 59 -4.21 -10.21 -10.33
CA ARG A 59 -4.07 -10.02 -11.79
C ARG A 59 -3.90 -8.54 -12.19
N ARG A 60 -5.00 -7.87 -12.54
CA ARG A 60 -5.05 -6.46 -12.98
C ARG A 60 -5.61 -5.51 -11.93
N GLY A 61 -6.12 -6.03 -10.81
CA GLY A 61 -6.76 -5.27 -9.75
C GLY A 61 -5.95 -5.22 -8.46
N ALA A 62 -6.37 -4.31 -7.59
CA ALA A 62 -5.94 -4.23 -6.21
C ALA A 62 -7.18 -4.24 -5.33
N THR A 63 -7.11 -4.91 -4.19
CA THR A 63 -8.10 -4.75 -3.15
C THR A 63 -7.45 -4.16 -1.92
N VAL A 64 -8.18 -3.26 -1.30
CA VAL A 64 -7.80 -2.54 -0.10
C VAL A 64 -8.73 -2.97 1.02
N LYS A 65 -8.15 -3.36 2.16
CA LYS A 65 -8.89 -3.64 3.38
C LYS A 65 -8.39 -2.73 4.48
N ALA A 66 -9.19 -1.76 4.87
CA ALA A 66 -8.94 -0.94 6.04
C ALA A 66 -9.09 -1.79 7.32
N PHE A 67 -8.23 -1.52 8.31
CA PHE A 67 -8.36 -2.07 9.65
C PHE A 67 -9.15 -1.10 10.55
N ASN A 68 -9.66 -1.60 11.67
CA ASN A 68 -10.38 -0.76 12.65
C ASN A 68 -9.52 0.41 13.17
N SER A 69 -8.19 0.26 13.16
CA SER A 69 -7.24 1.32 13.49
C SER A 69 -7.30 2.52 12.55
N ALA A 70 -7.78 2.36 11.30
CA ALA A 70 -7.97 3.47 10.38
C ALA A 70 -9.00 4.50 10.88
N ALA A 71 -9.97 4.07 11.69
CA ALA A 71 -10.98 4.96 12.26
C ALA A 71 -10.37 6.05 13.17
N ALA A 72 -9.15 5.83 13.69
CA ALA A 72 -8.42 6.83 14.47
C ALA A 72 -7.76 7.92 13.61
N TYR A 73 -7.77 7.78 12.27
CA TYR A 73 -7.06 8.66 11.34
C TYR A 73 -7.98 9.12 10.19
N PRO A 74 -9.02 9.93 10.47
CA PRO A 74 -9.97 10.39 9.46
C PRO A 74 -9.34 11.25 8.36
N GLU A 75 -8.12 11.74 8.54
CA GLU A 75 -7.34 12.44 7.52
C GLU A 75 -6.88 11.54 6.36
N ILE A 76 -7.01 10.21 6.51
CA ILE A 76 -6.80 9.22 5.44
C ILE A 76 -8.14 8.52 5.18
N SER A 77 -8.76 8.84 4.06
CA SER A 77 -10.02 8.23 3.62
C SER A 77 -9.81 6.88 2.94
N ASP A 78 -10.89 6.10 2.76
CA ASP A 78 -10.83 4.88 1.96
C ASP A 78 -10.40 5.15 0.51
N LEU A 79 -10.80 6.30 -0.06
CA LEU A 79 -10.39 6.72 -1.39
C LEU A 79 -8.88 6.98 -1.46
N ASP A 80 -8.29 7.54 -0.40
CA ASP A 80 -6.85 7.73 -0.29
C ASP A 80 -6.11 6.39 -0.30
N LEU A 81 -6.61 5.39 0.43
CA LEU A 81 -6.01 4.06 0.46
C LEU A 81 -6.09 3.36 -0.91
N VAL A 82 -7.18 3.56 -1.66
CA VAL A 82 -7.33 3.07 -3.04
C VAL A 82 -6.34 3.77 -3.97
N GLU A 83 -6.18 5.09 -3.87
CA GLU A 83 -5.20 5.83 -4.66
C GLU A 83 -3.77 5.33 -4.40
N ILE A 84 -3.41 5.12 -3.13
CA ILE A 84 -2.12 4.54 -2.74
C ILE A 84 -1.96 3.15 -3.37
N ALA A 85 -2.98 2.29 -3.31
CA ALA A 85 -2.93 0.95 -3.89
C ALA A 85 -2.71 0.95 -5.40
N MET A 86 -3.37 1.86 -6.14
CA MET A 86 -3.17 2.01 -7.58
C MET A 86 -1.75 2.41 -7.93
N TRP A 87 -1.17 3.35 -7.17
CA TRP A 87 0.22 3.76 -7.34
C TRP A 87 1.20 2.62 -7.06
N VAL A 88 1.00 1.90 -5.95
CA VAL A 88 1.83 0.74 -5.62
C VAL A 88 1.74 -0.32 -6.71
N ASN A 89 0.54 -0.57 -7.26
CA ASN A 89 0.39 -1.49 -8.40
C ASN A 89 1.25 -1.07 -9.60
N LYS A 90 1.17 0.22 -9.97
CA LYS A 90 1.92 0.79 -11.09
C LYS A 90 3.43 0.64 -10.90
N LEU A 91 3.93 0.98 -9.70
CA LEU A 91 5.36 0.91 -9.39
C LEU A 91 5.88 -0.54 -9.37
N ARG A 92 5.08 -1.49 -8.87
CA ARG A 92 5.42 -2.92 -8.90
C ARG A 92 5.62 -3.45 -10.32
N PHE A 93 4.79 -3.04 -11.27
CA PHE A 93 4.95 -3.45 -12.67
C PHE A 93 6.09 -2.71 -13.39
N ALA A 94 6.39 -1.47 -13.04
CA ALA A 94 7.53 -0.74 -13.60
C ALA A 94 8.88 -1.44 -13.29
N ASN A 95 9.03 -1.98 -12.07
CA ASN A 95 10.23 -2.75 -11.68
C ASN A 95 10.32 -4.13 -12.38
N VAL A 96 9.22 -4.68 -12.90
CA VAL A 96 9.25 -5.95 -13.66
C VAL A 96 9.77 -5.74 -15.09
N GLN A 97 9.64 -4.54 -15.66
CA GLN A 97 10.09 -4.26 -17.04
C GLN A 97 11.59 -3.94 -17.17
N LEU A 98 12.31 -3.83 -16.05
CA LEU A 98 13.74 -3.53 -16.01
C LEU A 98 14.62 -4.77 -15.74
N ASN A 99 14.02 -5.96 -15.65
CA ASN A 99 14.69 -7.26 -15.55
C ASN A 99 14.39 -8.10 -16.79
#